data_AF-A0A353VWC9-F1
#
_entry.id   AF-A0A353VWC9-F1
#
_cell.length_a   1.000
_cell.length_b   1.000
_cell.length_c   1.000
_cell.angle_alpha   90.00
_cell.angle_beta   90.00
_cell.angle_gamma   90.00
#
_symmetry.space_group_name_H-M   'P 1'
#
loop_
_entity.id
_entity.type
_entity.pdbx_description
1 polymer ?
#
loop_
_entity_poly.entity_id
_entity_poly.type
_entity_poly.pdbx_seq_one_letter_code
_entity_poly.pdbx_strand_id
1 'polypeptide(L)'
;RAVMKAFGAEIVLTSDEGSMEEAIDVSREMEAQGKGRILDQFANPDNPRSHYEGTGPELWRDTNGKITHFVSAMGTTGTIMGTSRFLKEMNPNIQIIGVQPEDGARIPGIRRWPKEYMPKIFESTRVDRIIDVTQSLAEETTLALGKMEGIFAGISSGGSVAAALQISSEIENAVIVSIICDRGDRYLSTNVFPE
;
A
#
# COMPACT_ATOMS: atom_id res chain seq x y z
N ARG A 1 -17.63 6.70 2.36
CA ARG A 1 -19.03 6.23 2.14
C ARG A 1 -19.74 6.98 1.01
N ALA A 2 -19.84 8.31 1.05
CA ALA A 2 -20.51 9.09 0.00
C ALA A 2 -19.99 8.78 -1.42
N VAL A 3 -18.65 8.71 -1.58
CA VAL A 3 -18.01 8.32 -2.86
C VAL A 3 -18.52 6.96 -3.37
N MET A 4 -18.58 5.93 -2.52
CA MET A 4 -19.06 4.60 -2.93
C MET A 4 -20.53 4.62 -3.35
N LYS A 5 -21.39 5.33 -2.60
CA LYS A 5 -22.81 5.50 -2.96
C LYS A 5 -23.00 6.26 -4.28
N ALA A 6 -22.14 7.23 -4.57
CA ALA A 6 -22.19 7.99 -5.82
C ALA A 6 -21.93 7.09 -7.06
N PHE A 7 -21.16 6.02 -6.90
CA PHE A 7 -20.96 4.99 -7.93
C PHE A 7 -22.05 3.90 -7.94
N GLY A 8 -23.10 4.04 -7.12
CA GLY A 8 -24.22 3.10 -7.07
C GLY A 8 -24.01 1.87 -6.17
N ALA A 9 -22.97 1.86 -5.33
CA ALA A 9 -22.74 0.74 -4.42
C ALA A 9 -23.77 0.71 -3.27
N GLU A 10 -24.34 -0.47 -3.02
CA GLU A 10 -25.06 -0.76 -1.78
C GLU A 10 -24.05 -0.93 -0.63
N ILE A 11 -24.33 -0.32 0.52
CA ILE A 11 -23.46 -0.37 1.69
C ILE A 11 -24.22 -1.04 2.83
N VAL A 12 -23.80 -2.26 3.15
CA VAL A 12 -24.18 -2.96 4.38
C VAL A 12 -23.24 -2.53 5.49
N LEU A 13 -23.79 -2.02 6.60
CA LEU A 13 -23.01 -1.62 7.77
C LEU A 13 -23.05 -2.76 8.80
N THR A 14 -21.88 -3.13 9.31
CA THR A 14 -21.71 -3.99 10.49
C THR A 14 -21.46 -3.16 11.73
N SER A 15 -21.46 -3.78 12.90
CA SER A 15 -21.16 -3.06 14.15
C SER A 15 -19.71 -2.55 14.18
N ASP A 16 -19.47 -1.46 14.92
CA ASP A 16 -18.12 -0.94 15.14
C ASP A 16 -17.28 -1.90 16.00
N GLU A 17 -17.93 -2.55 16.97
CA GLU A 17 -17.34 -3.52 17.90
C GLU A 17 -16.81 -4.76 17.19
N GLY A 18 -17.55 -5.30 16.22
CA GLY A 18 -17.14 -6.47 15.43
C GLY A 18 -16.09 -6.17 14.36
N SER A 19 -15.78 -4.89 14.11
CA SER A 19 -14.69 -4.45 13.25
C SER A 19 -14.67 -5.14 11.88
N MET A 20 -13.48 -5.44 11.35
CA MET A 20 -13.30 -6.08 10.06
C MET A 20 -13.71 -7.57 10.05
N GLU A 21 -13.67 -8.25 11.19
CA GLU A 21 -14.01 -9.67 11.30
C GLU A 21 -15.50 -9.89 11.04
N GLU A 22 -16.37 -9.10 11.67
CA GLU A 22 -17.82 -9.17 11.42
C GLU A 22 -18.15 -8.82 9.97
N ALA A 23 -17.49 -7.82 9.37
CA ALA A 23 -17.69 -7.48 7.96
C ALA A 23 -17.32 -8.64 7.02
N ILE A 24 -16.28 -9.41 7.36
CA ILE A 24 -15.90 -10.62 6.62
C ILE A 24 -16.97 -11.71 6.79
N ASP A 25 -17.45 -11.96 8.00
CA ASP A 25 -18.44 -12.99 8.26
C ASP A 25 -19.79 -12.70 7.60
N VAL A 26 -20.26 -11.44 7.66
CA VAL A 26 -21.45 -11.00 6.91
C VAL A 26 -21.25 -11.19 5.40
N SER A 27 -20.07 -10.88 4.86
CA SER A 27 -19.80 -11.10 3.43
C SER A 27 -19.86 -12.58 3.03
N ARG A 28 -19.37 -13.48 3.90
CA ARG A 28 -19.43 -14.94 3.72
C ARG A 28 -20.85 -15.46 3.78
N GLU A 29 -21.64 -14.97 4.72
CA GLU A 29 -23.05 -15.32 4.82
C GLU A 29 -23.82 -14.90 3.55
N MET A 30 -23.57 -13.68 3.05
CA MET A 30 -24.19 -13.18 1.82
C MET A 30 -23.81 -14.01 0.60
N GLU A 31 -22.54 -14.40 0.45
CA GLU A 31 -22.09 -15.29 -0.63
C GLU A 31 -22.73 -16.68 -0.53
N ALA A 32 -22.80 -17.26 0.68
CA ALA A 32 -23.47 -18.55 0.93
C ALA A 32 -24.97 -18.51 0.60
N GLN A 33 -25.62 -17.35 0.75
CA GLN A 33 -27.01 -17.09 0.36
C GLN A 33 -27.18 -16.81 -1.15
N GLY A 34 -26.10 -16.81 -1.94
CA GLY A 34 -26.14 -16.53 -3.37
C GLY A 34 -26.38 -15.05 -3.72
N LYS A 35 -26.16 -14.13 -2.78
CA LYS A 35 -26.39 -12.68 -2.97
C LYS A 35 -25.24 -11.96 -3.66
N GLY A 36 -24.13 -12.65 -3.93
CA GLY A 36 -22.97 -12.06 -4.57
C GLY A 36 -21.77 -12.99 -4.52
N ARG A 37 -20.60 -12.43 -4.84
CA ARG A 37 -19.32 -13.12 -4.81
C ARG A 37 -18.29 -12.26 -4.07
N ILE A 38 -17.52 -12.87 -3.20
CA ILE A 38 -16.44 -12.22 -2.48
C ILE A 38 -15.22 -12.13 -3.41
N LEU A 39 -14.68 -10.92 -3.57
CA LEU A 39 -13.46 -10.70 -4.38
C LEU A 39 -12.18 -11.02 -3.62
N ASP A 40 -12.21 -10.99 -2.29
CA ASP A 40 -11.13 -11.31 -1.34
C ASP A 40 -9.76 -10.71 -1.71
N GLN A 41 -9.62 -9.40 -1.56
CA GLN A 41 -8.38 -8.68 -1.93
C GLN A 41 -7.10 -9.16 -1.21
N PHE A 42 -7.23 -9.88 -0.08
CA PHE A 42 -6.09 -10.38 0.69
C PHE A 42 -5.66 -11.79 0.29
N ALA A 43 -6.49 -12.51 -0.49
CA ALA A 43 -6.20 -13.86 -0.95
C ALA A 43 -6.23 -14.04 -2.47
N ASN A 44 -6.89 -13.14 -3.19
CA ASN A 44 -7.10 -13.27 -4.62
C ASN A 44 -5.79 -13.04 -5.39
N PRO A 45 -5.28 -14.03 -6.15
CA PRO A 45 -4.04 -13.90 -6.91
C PRO A 45 -4.11 -12.85 -8.03
N ASP A 46 -5.31 -12.44 -8.45
CA ASP A 46 -5.46 -11.37 -9.45
C ASP A 46 -5.01 -10.00 -8.92
N ASN A 47 -4.98 -9.80 -7.58
CA ASN A 47 -4.44 -8.60 -6.95
C ASN A 47 -2.94 -8.41 -7.30
N PRO A 48 -2.00 -9.28 -6.85
CA PRO A 48 -0.59 -9.13 -7.23
C PRO A 48 -0.36 -9.30 -8.74
N ARG A 49 -1.20 -10.08 -9.44
CA ARG A 49 -1.09 -10.24 -10.89
C ARG A 49 -1.21 -8.90 -11.62
N SER A 50 -2.14 -8.03 -11.21
CA SER A 50 -2.31 -6.70 -11.82
C SER A 50 -1.01 -5.87 -11.77
N HIS A 51 -0.24 -6.00 -10.69
CA HIS A 51 1.03 -5.28 -10.53
C HIS A 51 2.18 -5.97 -11.25
N TYR A 52 2.12 -7.29 -11.45
CA TYR A 52 3.08 -8.01 -12.30
C TYR A 52 2.90 -7.67 -13.78
N GLU A 53 1.65 -7.57 -14.25
CA GLU A 53 1.33 -7.31 -15.66
C GLU A 53 1.30 -5.81 -16.00
N GLY A 54 1.09 -4.93 -15.02
CA GLY A 54 1.01 -3.47 -15.19
C GLY A 54 2.15 -2.72 -14.51
N THR A 55 2.08 -2.59 -13.19
CA THR A 55 2.97 -1.71 -12.41
C THR A 55 4.46 -2.01 -12.61
N GLY A 56 4.88 -3.28 -12.50
CA GLY A 56 6.28 -3.68 -12.68
C GLY A 56 6.85 -3.30 -14.06
N PRO A 57 6.20 -3.72 -15.16
CA PRO A 57 6.60 -3.36 -16.51
C PRO A 57 6.69 -1.85 -16.75
N GLU A 58 5.73 -1.08 -16.24
CA GLU A 58 5.73 0.39 -16.35
C GLU A 58 6.95 1.00 -15.66
N LEU A 59 7.24 0.61 -14.42
CA LEU A 59 8.39 1.13 -13.68
C LEU A 59 9.72 0.76 -14.34
N TRP A 60 9.86 -0.47 -14.84
CA TRP A 60 11.05 -0.91 -15.55
C TRP A 60 11.27 -0.10 -16.83
N ARG A 61 10.21 0.08 -17.62
CA ARG A 61 10.24 0.89 -18.85
C ARG A 61 10.59 2.34 -18.55
N ASP A 62 9.90 2.97 -17.61
CA ASP A 62 9.98 4.41 -17.36
C ASP A 62 11.30 4.80 -16.68
N THR A 63 11.95 3.86 -16.00
CA THR A 63 13.32 4.03 -15.46
C THR A 63 14.40 3.60 -16.45
N ASN A 64 14.04 3.18 -17.67
CA ASN A 64 14.95 2.58 -18.65
C ASN A 64 15.81 1.45 -18.06
N GLY A 65 15.21 0.61 -17.22
CA GLY A 65 15.88 -0.49 -16.52
C GLY A 65 16.89 -0.09 -15.45
N LYS A 66 16.91 1.18 -15.03
CA LYS A 66 17.88 1.70 -14.06
C LYS A 66 17.43 1.62 -12.61
N ILE A 67 16.17 1.27 -12.34
CA ILE A 67 15.66 1.09 -10.98
C ILE A 67 16.58 0.17 -10.18
N THR A 68 16.98 0.61 -8.99
CA THR A 68 17.82 -0.16 -8.06
C THR A 68 17.06 -0.53 -6.80
N HIS A 69 16.09 0.30 -6.38
CA HIS A 69 15.28 0.08 -5.19
C HIS A 69 13.81 0.35 -5.49
N PHE A 70 12.94 -0.53 -5.05
CA PHE A 70 11.49 -0.37 -5.10
C PHE A 70 10.91 -0.32 -3.69
N VAL A 71 10.21 0.76 -3.36
CA VAL A 71 9.65 1.03 -2.02
C VAL A 71 8.13 1.06 -2.11
N SER A 72 7.47 0.24 -1.28
CA SER A 72 6.01 0.16 -1.24
C SER A 72 5.48 0.04 0.18
N ALA A 73 4.53 0.90 0.52
CA ALA A 73 3.72 0.80 1.73
C ALA A 73 2.77 -0.41 1.66
N MET A 74 2.75 -1.24 2.70
CA MET A 74 2.12 -2.56 2.66
C MET A 74 0.72 -2.57 3.31
N GLY A 75 -0.31 -2.61 2.45
CA GLY A 75 -1.70 -2.92 2.82
C GLY A 75 -2.03 -4.38 2.57
N THR A 76 -2.68 -4.69 1.44
CA THR A 76 -2.92 -6.07 1.00
C THR A 76 -1.65 -6.83 0.63
N THR A 77 -0.55 -6.11 0.38
CA THR A 77 0.73 -6.57 -0.18
C THR A 77 0.75 -6.84 -1.69
N GLY A 78 -0.38 -6.68 -2.40
CA GLY A 78 -0.46 -6.93 -3.84
C GLY A 78 0.57 -6.15 -4.66
N THR A 79 0.71 -4.85 -4.40
CA THR A 79 1.67 -3.96 -5.09
C THR A 79 3.09 -4.48 -4.99
N ILE A 80 3.56 -4.76 -3.77
CA ILE A 80 4.94 -5.21 -3.55
C ILE A 80 5.17 -6.61 -4.09
N MET A 81 4.19 -7.51 -4.01
CA MET A 81 4.32 -8.88 -4.49
C MET A 81 4.40 -8.98 -6.01
N GLY A 82 3.47 -8.34 -6.72
CA GLY A 82 3.46 -8.36 -8.19
C GLY A 82 4.66 -7.63 -8.79
N THR A 83 4.95 -6.44 -8.27
CA THR A 83 6.07 -5.62 -8.75
C THR A 83 7.41 -6.29 -8.44
N SER A 84 7.60 -6.87 -7.24
CA SER A 84 8.81 -7.62 -6.90
C SER A 84 9.04 -8.80 -7.85
N ARG A 85 7.98 -9.57 -8.14
CA ARG A 85 8.09 -10.72 -9.04
C ARG A 85 8.59 -10.29 -10.42
N PHE A 86 8.00 -9.25 -11.00
CA PHE A 86 8.44 -8.74 -12.30
C PHE A 86 9.87 -8.19 -12.25
N LEU A 87 10.18 -7.31 -11.29
CA LEU A 87 11.48 -6.65 -11.22
C LEU A 87 12.61 -7.66 -10.97
N LYS A 88 12.40 -8.67 -10.13
CA LYS A 88 13.41 -9.72 -9.87
C LYS A 88 13.67 -10.63 -11.08
N GLU A 89 12.69 -10.82 -11.97
CA GLU A 89 12.90 -11.49 -13.25
C GLU A 89 13.79 -10.68 -14.20
N MET A 90 13.67 -9.34 -14.16
CA MET A 90 14.50 -8.44 -14.96
C MET A 90 15.91 -8.26 -14.39
N ASN A 91 16.02 -8.10 -13.07
CA ASN A 91 17.28 -7.97 -12.36
C ASN A 91 17.12 -8.44 -10.89
N PRO A 92 17.69 -9.60 -10.50
CA PRO A 92 17.55 -10.13 -9.15
C PRO A 92 18.21 -9.26 -8.07
N ASN A 93 19.10 -8.33 -8.45
CA ASN A 93 19.80 -7.45 -7.51
C ASN A 93 18.97 -6.23 -7.07
N ILE A 94 17.85 -5.94 -7.72
CA ILE A 94 16.96 -4.85 -7.30
C ILE A 94 16.49 -5.11 -5.86
N GLN A 95 16.60 -4.11 -5.00
CA GLN A 95 16.18 -4.20 -3.61
C GLN A 95 14.69 -3.89 -3.48
N ILE A 96 13.95 -4.79 -2.85
CA ILE A 96 12.51 -4.68 -2.62
C ILE A 96 12.27 -4.34 -1.16
N ILE A 97 11.73 -3.15 -0.93
CA ILE A 97 11.57 -2.55 0.40
C ILE A 97 10.09 -2.46 0.74
N GLY A 98 9.69 -3.20 1.77
CA GLY A 98 8.37 -3.09 2.37
C GLY A 98 8.34 -2.00 3.43
N VAL A 99 7.27 -1.19 3.44
CA VAL A 99 7.05 -0.19 4.48
C VAL A 99 5.82 -0.57 5.28
N GLN A 100 5.94 -0.59 6.60
CA GLN A 100 4.84 -0.86 7.52
C GLN A 100 4.84 0.15 8.68
N PRO A 101 3.70 0.35 9.37
CA PRO A 101 3.68 1.15 10.59
C PRO A 101 4.53 0.54 11.71
N GLU A 102 5.12 1.39 12.53
CA GLU A 102 5.61 1.00 13.86
C GLU A 102 4.48 0.46 14.77
N ASP A 103 4.85 -0.22 15.85
CA ASP A 103 3.90 -0.71 16.84
C ASP A 103 3.05 0.44 17.41
N GLY A 104 1.73 0.32 17.30
CA GLY A 104 0.77 1.33 17.77
C GLY A 104 0.49 2.48 16.79
N ALA A 105 1.27 2.64 15.72
CA ALA A 105 1.04 3.67 14.71
C ALA A 105 -0.17 3.34 13.81
N ARG A 106 -0.96 4.37 13.46
CA ARG A 106 -2.13 4.24 12.58
C ARG A 106 -1.95 5.05 11.30
N ILE A 107 -1.48 4.39 10.24
CA ILE A 107 -1.30 5.02 8.93
C ILE A 107 -2.39 4.49 7.98
N PRO A 108 -3.34 5.33 7.53
CA PRO A 108 -4.41 4.91 6.63
C PRO A 108 -3.90 4.23 5.36
N GLY A 109 -4.47 3.07 5.04
CA GLY A 109 -4.15 2.28 3.85
C GLY A 109 -3.11 1.18 4.05
N ILE A 110 -2.35 1.20 5.15
CA ILE A 110 -1.34 0.18 5.48
C ILE A 110 -1.53 -0.37 6.89
N ARG A 111 -0.94 -1.53 7.16
CA ARG A 111 -1.08 -2.25 8.43
C ARG A 111 0.23 -2.89 8.83
N ARG A 112 0.47 -2.93 10.14
CA ARG A 112 1.45 -3.85 10.73
C ARG A 112 0.73 -5.17 10.97
N TRP A 113 1.03 -6.16 10.14
CA TRP A 113 0.36 -7.45 10.17
C TRP A 113 0.99 -8.35 11.24
N PRO A 114 0.20 -8.93 12.16
CA PRO A 114 0.65 -10.09 12.91
C PRO A 114 0.95 -11.25 11.94
N LYS A 115 1.95 -12.08 12.26
CA LYS A 115 2.45 -13.12 11.36
C LYS A 115 1.35 -14.10 10.94
N GLU A 116 0.47 -14.43 11.87
CA GLU A 116 -0.70 -15.31 11.72
C GLU A 116 -1.81 -14.72 10.83
N TYR A 117 -1.83 -13.40 10.64
CA TYR A 117 -2.83 -12.68 9.85
C TYR A 117 -2.25 -12.07 8.57
N MET A 118 -1.03 -12.46 8.17
CA MET A 118 -0.47 -12.01 6.90
C MET A 118 -1.42 -12.31 5.74
N PRO A 119 -1.59 -11.37 4.79
CA PRO A 119 -2.37 -11.64 3.58
C PRO A 119 -1.89 -12.92 2.88
N LYS A 120 -2.80 -13.76 2.41
CA LYS A 120 -2.46 -15.05 1.79
C LYS A 120 -1.63 -14.89 0.51
N ILE A 121 -1.71 -13.72 -0.12
CA ILE A 121 -0.90 -13.37 -1.30
C ILE A 121 0.55 -12.98 -0.98
N PHE A 122 0.92 -12.84 0.30
CA PHE A 122 2.25 -12.37 0.70
C PHE A 122 3.30 -13.50 0.69
N GLU A 123 4.42 -13.23 0.04
CA GLU A 123 5.60 -14.09 -0.01
C GLU A 123 6.79 -13.36 0.63
N SER A 124 7.13 -13.67 1.89
CA SER A 124 8.16 -12.93 2.64
C SER A 124 9.54 -12.92 1.98
N THR A 125 9.89 -14.00 1.27
CA THR A 125 11.17 -14.13 0.54
C THR A 125 11.35 -13.13 -0.60
N ARG A 126 10.29 -12.42 -1.00
CA ARG A 126 10.32 -11.41 -2.07
C ARG A 126 10.61 -10.00 -1.57
N VAL A 127 10.70 -9.80 -0.25
CA VAL A 127 10.99 -8.52 0.38
C VAL A 127 12.38 -8.60 1.01
N ASP A 128 13.32 -7.79 0.52
CA ASP A 128 14.71 -7.82 0.96
C ASP A 128 14.89 -7.08 2.31
N ARG A 129 14.08 -6.04 2.56
CA ARG A 129 14.09 -5.27 3.81
C ARG A 129 12.70 -4.71 4.12
N ILE A 130 12.36 -4.67 5.40
CA ILE A 130 11.17 -3.98 5.90
C ILE A 130 11.63 -2.76 6.70
N ILE A 131 11.00 -1.61 6.46
CA ILE A 131 11.20 -0.37 7.21
C ILE A 131 9.92 -0.06 7.98
N ASP A 132 10.08 0.11 9.28
CA ASP A 132 9.02 0.59 10.17
C ASP A 132 8.97 2.12 10.12
N VAL A 133 7.77 2.69 9.96
CA VAL A 133 7.56 4.14 9.87
C VAL A 133 6.58 4.58 10.96
N THR A 134 6.95 5.64 11.67
CA THR A 134 6.09 6.26 12.68
C THR A 134 4.93 7.01 12.00
N GLN A 135 3.81 7.16 12.72
CA GLN A 135 2.69 7.95 12.20
C GLN A 135 3.08 9.41 11.95
N SER A 136 3.81 10.03 12.88
CA SER A 136 4.22 11.43 12.76
C SER A 136 5.13 11.66 11.56
N LEU A 137 6.10 10.76 11.32
CA LEU A 137 7.01 10.87 10.19
C LEU A 137 6.27 10.74 8.84
N ALA A 138 5.28 9.83 8.76
CA ALA A 138 4.45 9.69 7.57
C ALA A 138 3.60 10.96 7.31
N GLU A 139 2.99 11.53 8.34
CA GLU A 139 2.20 12.76 8.26
C GLU A 139 3.06 13.97 7.88
N GLU A 140 4.18 14.18 8.56
CA GLU A 140 5.15 15.26 8.27
C GLU A 140 5.65 15.19 6.83
N THR A 141 6.02 13.98 6.37
CA THR A 141 6.48 13.78 4.98
C THR A 141 5.36 14.03 3.98
N THR A 142 4.11 13.67 4.30
CA THR A 142 2.94 13.95 3.45
C THR A 142 2.73 15.45 3.29
N LEU A 143 2.85 16.22 4.37
CA LEU A 143 2.76 17.68 4.33
C LEU A 143 3.92 18.29 3.54
N ALA A 144 5.14 17.77 3.71
CA ALA A 144 6.31 18.22 2.97
C ALA A 144 6.16 17.97 1.46
N LEU A 145 5.63 16.81 1.05
CA LEU A 145 5.34 16.52 -0.37
C LEU A 145 4.40 17.56 -0.99
N GLY A 146 3.33 17.93 -0.30
CA GLY A 146 2.41 18.96 -0.77
C GLY A 146 3.06 20.34 -0.84
N LYS A 147 3.81 20.72 0.21
CA LYS A 147 4.39 22.06 0.35
C LYS A 147 5.60 22.31 -0.53
N MET A 148 6.47 21.33 -0.69
CA MET A 148 7.77 21.47 -1.35
C MET A 148 7.73 21.03 -2.82
N GLU A 149 6.98 19.96 -3.12
CA GLU A 149 6.97 19.33 -4.45
C GLU A 149 5.64 19.52 -5.19
N GLY A 150 4.61 20.09 -4.54
CA GLY A 150 3.27 20.21 -5.12
C GLY A 150 2.55 18.86 -5.29
N ILE A 151 3.02 17.81 -4.61
CA ILE A 151 2.45 16.46 -4.69
C ILE A 151 1.44 16.29 -3.54
N PHE A 152 0.15 16.43 -3.86
CA PHE A 152 -0.92 16.28 -2.88
C PHE A 152 -1.38 14.82 -2.75
N ALA A 153 -0.92 14.13 -1.70
CA ALA A 153 -1.08 12.68 -1.54
C ALA A 153 -1.64 12.28 -0.15
N GLY A 154 -2.04 11.01 0.00
CA GLY A 154 -2.41 10.43 1.30
C GLY A 154 -1.22 10.01 2.18
N ILE A 155 -1.50 9.70 3.46
CA ILE A 155 -0.48 9.50 4.51
C ILE A 155 0.43 8.28 4.25
N SER A 156 -0.10 7.19 3.68
CA SER A 156 0.71 6.03 3.29
C SER A 156 1.74 6.37 2.20
N SER A 157 1.44 7.33 1.34
CA SER A 157 2.39 7.86 0.35
C SER A 157 3.54 8.60 1.03
N GLY A 158 3.25 9.44 2.03
CA GLY A 158 4.28 10.07 2.85
C GLY A 158 5.13 9.05 3.59
N GLY A 159 4.53 7.99 4.13
CA GLY A 159 5.28 6.88 4.73
C GLY A 159 6.20 6.16 3.73
N SER A 160 5.72 5.90 2.51
CA SER A 160 6.52 5.30 1.43
C SER A 160 7.69 6.21 1.02
N VAL A 161 7.47 7.53 0.96
CA VAL A 161 8.53 8.50 0.63
C VAL A 161 9.52 8.67 1.77
N ALA A 162 9.07 8.67 3.02
CA ALA A 162 9.95 8.73 4.19
C ALA A 162 10.97 7.58 4.20
N ALA A 163 10.50 6.35 3.93
CA ALA A 163 11.36 5.18 3.79
C ALA A 163 12.33 5.32 2.60
N ALA A 164 11.87 5.87 1.47
CA ALA A 164 12.72 6.12 0.30
C ALA A 164 13.82 7.17 0.60
N LEU A 165 13.50 8.23 1.33
CA LEU A 165 14.47 9.24 1.77
C LEU A 165 15.49 8.66 2.75
N GLN A 166 15.06 7.80 3.67
CA GLN A 166 15.98 7.07 4.54
C GLN A 166 16.97 6.26 3.71
N ILE A 167 16.49 5.45 2.75
CA ILE A 167 17.37 4.66 1.87
C ILE A 167 18.32 5.57 1.09
N SER A 168 17.81 6.67 0.53
CA SER A 168 18.62 7.64 -0.22
C SER A 168 19.75 8.26 0.62
N SER A 169 19.61 8.31 1.95
CA SER A 169 20.67 8.79 2.85
C SER A 169 21.77 7.76 3.09
N GLU A 170 21.48 6.48 2.86
CA GLU A 170 22.37 5.34 3.15
C GLU A 170 23.19 4.91 1.93
N ILE A 171 22.78 5.31 0.72
CA ILE A 171 23.36 4.84 -0.56
C ILE A 171 23.62 5.97 -1.54
N GLU A 172 24.57 5.76 -2.44
CA GLU A 172 24.86 6.67 -3.55
C GLU A 172 24.52 6.03 -4.90
N ASN A 173 24.31 6.87 -5.93
CA ASN A 173 24.11 6.43 -7.32
C ASN A 173 22.94 5.44 -7.51
N ALA A 174 21.84 5.67 -6.81
CA ALA A 174 20.65 4.82 -6.84
C ALA A 174 19.47 5.47 -7.58
N VAL A 175 18.63 4.64 -8.20
CA VAL A 175 17.31 5.03 -8.70
C VAL A 175 16.27 4.35 -7.81
N ILE A 176 15.71 5.13 -6.89
CA ILE A 176 14.71 4.67 -5.92
C ILE A 176 13.33 5.06 -6.45
N VAL A 177 12.44 4.08 -6.60
CA VAL A 177 11.05 4.31 -6.95
C VAL A 177 10.17 4.04 -5.73
N SER A 178 9.30 4.98 -5.41
CA SER A 178 8.34 4.88 -4.30
C SER A 178 6.91 5.08 -4.81
N ILE A 179 5.96 4.32 -4.28
CA ILE A 179 4.55 4.39 -4.69
C ILE A 179 3.82 5.51 -3.93
N ILE A 180 3.24 6.43 -4.69
CA ILE A 180 2.22 7.37 -4.21
C ILE A 180 0.85 6.70 -4.40
N CYS A 181 0.22 6.30 -3.30
CA CYS A 181 -0.91 5.36 -3.29
C CYS A 181 -2.23 6.02 -3.73
N ASP A 182 -2.46 7.26 -3.31
CA ASP A 182 -3.65 8.04 -3.65
C ASP A 182 -3.42 9.54 -3.46
N ARG A 183 -4.38 10.33 -3.94
CA ARG A 183 -4.39 11.79 -3.76
C ARG A 183 -4.87 12.16 -2.36
N GLY A 184 -4.45 13.35 -1.91
CA GLY A 184 -4.79 13.89 -0.59
C GLY A 184 -6.26 14.30 -0.39
N ASP A 185 -7.08 14.39 -1.46
CA ASP A 185 -8.42 15.00 -1.41
C ASP A 185 -9.34 14.38 -0.34
N ARG A 186 -9.23 13.06 -0.13
CA ARG A 186 -10.06 12.31 0.82
C ARG A 186 -9.64 12.48 2.28
N TYR A 187 -8.51 13.13 2.51
CA TYR A 187 -7.91 13.34 3.83
C TYR A 187 -8.10 14.77 4.34
N LEU A 188 -8.68 15.68 3.53
CA LEU A 188 -9.00 17.05 3.97
C LEU A 188 -10.00 17.10 5.13
N SER A 189 -10.85 16.06 5.28
CA SER A 189 -11.77 15.94 6.43
C SER A 189 -11.12 15.28 7.65
N THR A 190 -9.79 15.14 7.66
CA THR A 190 -9.01 14.58 8.77
C THR A 190 -8.08 15.66 9.32
N ASN A 191 -7.51 15.44 10.50
CA ASN A 191 -6.66 16.43 11.17
C ASN A 191 -5.21 16.49 10.62
N VAL A 192 -4.93 15.85 9.48
CA VAL A 192 -3.57 15.76 8.93
C VAL A 192 -3.20 17.02 8.14
N PHE A 193 -4.12 17.57 7.35
CA PHE A 193 -3.88 18.78 6.57
C PHE A 193 -4.29 20.03 7.36
N PRO A 194 -3.54 21.15 7.24
CA PRO A 194 -3.93 22.41 7.86
C PRO A 194 -5.24 22.95 7.27
N GLU A 195 -6.03 23.65 8.09
CA GLU A 195 -7.21 24.41 7.65
C GLU A 195 -6.86 25.62 6.77
#